data_AF-A0A1Q9H320-F1
#
_entry.id   AF-A0A1Q9H320-F1
#
_cell.length_a   1.000
_cell.length_b   1.000
_cell.length_c   1.000
_cell.angle_alpha   90.00
_cell.angle_beta   90.00
_cell.angle_gamma   90.00
#
_symmetry.space_group_name_H-M   'P 1'
#
loop_
_entity.id
_entity.type
_entity.pdbx_description
1 polymer ?
#
loop_
_entity_poly.entity_id
_entity_poly.type
_entity_poly.pdbx_seq_one_letter_code
_entity_poly.pdbx_strand_id
1 'polypeptide(L)' 'MEPFSHDISHLFKQLGMQSSQEFIEEFIATHHLSASEQLSDASFLHPAQKRFIKEAQEQDADWCEVIDQLDALLRK' A
#
# COMPACT_ATOMS: atom_id res chain seq x y z
N MET A 1 6.77 -20.23 -0.75
CA MET A 1 6.21 -19.41 -1.84
C MET A 1 5.86 -18.09 -1.20
N GLU A 2 6.74 -17.09 -1.30
CA GLU A 2 6.52 -15.77 -0.70
C GLU A 2 6.84 -14.65 -1.71
N PRO A 3 6.22 -14.64 -2.91
CA PRO A 3 6.44 -13.55 -3.87
C PRO A 3 5.77 -12.24 -3.41
N PHE A 4 4.56 -12.33 -2.84
CA PHE A 4 3.72 -11.17 -2.51
C PHE A 4 4.37 -10.16 -1.54
N SER A 5 5.10 -10.65 -0.54
CA SER A 5 5.76 -9.80 0.44
C SER A 5 6.87 -8.94 -0.18
N HIS A 6 7.51 -9.43 -1.26
CA HIS A 6 8.62 -8.73 -1.89
C HIS A 6 8.15 -7.48 -2.65
N ASP A 7 7.02 -7.59 -3.36
CA ASP A 7 6.43 -6.49 -4.12
C ASP A 7 5.89 -5.39 -3.19
N ILE A 8 5.17 -5.77 -2.13
CA ILE A 8 4.71 -4.82 -1.11
C ILE A 8 5.90 -4.13 -0.42
N SER A 9 6.96 -4.88 -0.10
CA SER A 9 8.18 -4.30 0.48
C SER A 9 8.80 -3.26 -0.44
N HIS A 10 8.81 -3.51 -1.76
CA HIS A 10 9.29 -2.55 -2.73
C HIS A 10 8.38 -1.32 -2.85
N LEU A 11 7.06 -1.48 -2.79
CA LEU A 11 6.12 -0.36 -2.74
C LEU A 11 6.38 0.50 -1.49
N PHE A 12 6.54 -0.10 -0.31
CA PHE A 12 6.86 0.63 0.92
C PHE A 12 8.18 1.40 0.80
N LYS A 13 9.21 0.84 0.14
CA LYS A 13 10.44 1.60 -0.17
C LYS A 13 10.17 2.82 -1.05
N GLN A 14 9.34 2.70 -2.08
CA GLN A 14 8.97 3.85 -2.94
C GLN A 14 8.18 4.91 -2.18
N LEU A 15 7.31 4.49 -1.27
CA LEU A 15 6.53 5.37 -0.39
C LEU A 15 7.38 6.02 0.73
N GLY A 16 8.66 5.65 0.85
CA GLY A 16 9.56 6.13 1.91
C GLY A 16 9.26 5.54 3.29
N MET A 17 8.62 4.38 3.35
CA MET A 17 8.26 3.65 4.56
C MET A 17 9.25 2.51 4.83
N GLN A 18 9.18 1.94 6.03
CA GLN A 18 9.95 0.74 6.36
C GLN A 18 9.44 -0.44 5.53
N SER A 19 10.36 -1.19 4.93
CA SER A 19 10.08 -2.31 4.03
C SER A 19 10.45 -3.66 4.65
N SER A 20 10.58 -3.70 5.97
CA SER A 20 10.75 -4.93 6.72
C SER A 20 9.41 -5.66 6.78
N GLN A 21 9.44 -6.97 6.62
CA GLN A 21 8.24 -7.81 6.70
C GLN A 21 7.46 -7.58 8.00
N GLU A 22 8.15 -7.53 9.14
CA GLU A 22 7.54 -7.26 10.46
C GLU A 22 6.75 -5.94 10.48
N PHE A 23 7.30 -4.87 9.88
CA PHE A 23 6.62 -3.57 9.84
C PHE A 23 5.40 -3.59 8.91
N ILE A 24 5.49 -4.29 7.78
CA ILE A 24 4.39 -4.40 6.82
C ILE A 24 3.23 -5.18 7.44
N GLU A 25 3.52 -6.29 8.10
CA GLU A 25 2.52 -7.09 8.80
C GLU A 25 1.87 -6.30 9.95
N GLU A 26 2.67 -5.58 10.75
CA GLU A 26 2.16 -4.70 11.81
C GLU A 26 1.30 -3.56 11.24
N PHE A 27 1.72 -2.94 10.14
CA PHE A 27 1.00 -1.86 9.49
C PHE A 27 -0.37 -2.34 9.00
N ILE A 28 -0.42 -3.48 8.32
CA ILE A 28 -1.68 -4.07 7.82
C ILE A 28 -2.57 -4.53 8.98
N ALA A 29 -2.00 -5.05 10.07
CA ALA A 29 -2.75 -5.46 11.26
C ALA A 29 -3.27 -4.27 12.08
N THR A 30 -2.61 -3.11 12.01
CA THR A 30 -2.95 -1.91 12.77
C THR A 30 -3.91 -1.00 12.00
N HIS A 31 -3.74 -0.91 10.68
CA HIS A 31 -4.51 -0.03 9.81
C HIS A 31 -5.52 -0.84 9.00
N HIS A 32 -6.78 -0.42 9.06
CA HIS A 32 -7.85 -1.00 8.25
C HIS A 32 -8.47 0.07 7.36
N LEU A 33 -8.85 -0.34 6.17
CA LEU A 33 -9.52 0.52 5.20
C LEU A 33 -10.99 0.12 5.08
N SER A 34 -11.88 1.10 5.12
CA SER A 34 -13.32 0.86 4.94
C SER A 34 -13.65 0.52 3.48
N ALA A 35 -14.72 -0.25 3.25
CA ALA A 35 -15.16 -0.63 1.90
C ALA A 35 -15.37 0.58 0.96
N SER A 36 -15.80 1.72 1.51
CA SER A 36 -16.02 2.97 0.76
C SER A 36 -14.82 3.92 0.72
N GLU A 37 -13.76 3.61 1.46
CA GLU A 37 -12.55 4.44 1.51
C GLU A 37 -11.58 4.01 0.39
N GLN A 38 -10.79 4.94 -0.13
CA GLN A 38 -9.75 4.65 -1.13
C GLN A 38 -8.39 4.69 -0.45
N LEU A 39 -7.51 3.75 -0.81
CA LEU A 39 -6.14 3.75 -0.29
C LEU A 39 -5.43 5.08 -0.55
N SER A 40 -5.64 5.70 -1.72
CA SER A 40 -5.11 7.04 -2.04
C SER A 40 -5.64 8.17 -1.16
N ASP A 41 -6.68 7.95 -0.37
CA ASP A 41 -7.25 8.94 0.56
C ASP A 41 -7.06 8.57 2.03
N ALA A 42 -6.54 7.37 2.31
CA ALA A 42 -6.41 6.80 3.65
C ALA A 42 -5.79 7.74 4.68
N SER A 43 -6.44 7.95 5.83
CA SER A 43 -5.99 8.92 6.84
C SER A 43 -4.62 8.60 7.45
N PHE A 44 -4.21 7.33 7.42
CA PHE A 44 -2.92 6.86 7.93
C PHE A 44 -1.74 7.07 6.97
N LEU A 45 -2.00 7.44 5.72
CA LEU A 45 -0.95 7.76 4.74
C LEU A 45 -0.63 9.25 4.72
N HIS A 46 0.64 9.56 4.46
CA HIS A 46 1.08 10.93 4.24
C HIS A 46 0.64 11.46 2.87
N PRO A 47 0.44 12.78 2.71
CA PRO A 47 0.00 13.38 1.46
C PRO A 47 0.90 13.05 0.26
N ALA A 48 2.21 12.87 0.46
CA ALA A 48 3.13 12.43 -0.59
C ALA A 48 2.87 10.97 -1.04
N GLN A 49 2.54 10.08 -0.10
CA GLN A 49 2.24 8.66 -0.37
C GLN A 49 0.91 8.52 -1.09
N LYS A 50 -0.12 9.21 -0.59
CA LYS A 50 -1.44 9.33 -1.23
C LYS A 50 -1.32 9.74 -2.69
N ARG A 51 -0.51 10.77 -2.93
CA ARG A 51 -0.26 11.30 -4.27
C ARG A 51 0.43 10.28 -5.16
N PHE A 52 1.49 9.61 -4.69
CA PHE A 52 2.15 8.56 -5.45
C PHE A 52 1.17 7.42 -5.81
N ILE A 53 0.39 6.93 -4.83
CA ILE A 53 -0.58 5.85 -5.04
C ILE A 53 -1.62 6.27 -6.08
N LYS A 54 -2.15 7.49 -5.95
CA LYS A 54 -3.11 8.03 -6.89
C LYS A 54 -2.52 8.12 -8.30
N GLU A 55 -1.34 8.69 -8.46
CA GLU A 55 -0.67 8.82 -9.76
C GLU A 55 -0.35 7.44 -10.36
N ALA A 56 0.07 6.47 -9.55
CA ALA A 56 0.33 5.11 -9.99
C ALA A 56 -0.94 4.38 -10.48
N GLN A 57 -2.06 4.57 -9.80
CA GLN A 57 -3.36 4.03 -10.21
C GLN A 57 -3.90 4.74 -11.47
N GLU A 58 -3.80 6.07 -11.54
CA GLU A 58 -4.28 6.85 -12.70
C GLU A 58 -3.45 6.61 -13.96
N GLN A 59 -2.14 6.36 -13.83
CA GLN A 59 -1.24 6.12 -14.96
C GLN A 59 -1.13 4.64 -15.35
N ASP A 60 -1.89 3.74 -14.71
CA ASP A 60 -1.77 2.29 -14.88
C ASP A 60 -0.30 1.84 -14.77
N ALA A 61 0.39 2.37 -13.76
CA ALA A 61 1.79 2.10 -13.55
C ALA A 61 2.00 0.64 -13.11
N ASP A 62 3.24 0.17 -13.18
CA ASP A 62 3.65 -1.16 -12.70
C ASP A 62 3.27 -1.42 -11.22
N TRP A 63 3.10 -0.34 -10.45
CA TRP A 63 2.67 -0.38 -9.05
C TRP A 63 1.16 -0.65 -8.85
N CYS A 64 0.34 -0.56 -9.90
CA CYS A 64 -1.11 -0.67 -9.79
C CYS A 64 -1.54 -2.03 -9.17
N GLU A 65 -0.95 -3.14 -9.62
CA GLU A 65 -1.21 -4.48 -9.04
C GLU A 65 -0.79 -4.57 -7.57
N VAL A 66 0.36 -3.99 -7.20
CA VAL A 66 0.89 -4.05 -5.83
C VAL A 66 0.06 -3.18 -4.88
N ILE A 67 -0.40 -2.03 -5.37
CA ILE A 67 -1.30 -1.13 -4.66
C ILE A 67 -2.66 -1.78 -4.43
N ASP A 68 -3.22 -2.46 -5.44
CA ASP A 68 -4.49 -3.21 -5.32
C ASP A 68 -4.36 -4.34 -4.29
N GLN A 69 -3.24 -5.07 -4.30
CA GLN A 69 -2.95 -6.06 -3.27
C GLN A 69 -2.87 -5.45 -1.86
N LEU A 70 -2.17 -4.32 -1.70
CA LEU A 70 -2.12 -3.62 -0.41
C LEU A 70 -3.51 -3.19 0.07
N ASP A 71 -4.32 -2.64 -0.83
CA ASP A 71 -5.70 -2.24 -0.56
C ASP A 71 -6.56 -3.44 -0.13
N ALA A 72 -6.45 -4.57 -0.81
CA ALA A 72 -7.15 -5.81 -0.46
C ALA A 72 -6.72 -6.37 0.91
N LEU A 73 -5.43 -6.25 1.27
CA LEU A 73 -4.91 -6.67 2.57
C LEU A 73 -5.45 -5.78 3.72
N LEU A 74 -5.56 -4.47 3.49
CA LEU A 74 -6.07 -3.52 4.48
C LEU A 74 -7.59 -3.60 4.69
N ARG A 75 -8.31 -4.24 3.76
CA ARG A 75 -9.78 -4.45 3.85
C ARG A 75 -10.18 -5.78 4.47
N LYS A 76 -9.23 -6.65 4.80
CA LYS A 76 -9.49 -7.88 5.56
C LYS A 76 -9.67 -7.59 7.05
#